data_AF-A0A6B3HG99-F1
#
_entry.id   AF-A0A6B3HG99-F1
#
_cell.length_a   1.000
_cell.length_b   1.000
_cell.length_c   1.000
_cell.angle_alpha   90.00
_cell.angle_beta   90.00
_cell.angle_gamma   90.00
#
_symmetry.space_group_name_H-M   'P 1'
#
loop_
_entity.id
_entity.type
_entity.pdbx_description
1 polymer ?
#
loop_
_entity_poly.entity_id
_entity_poly.type
_entity_poly.pdbx_seq_one_letter_code
_entity_poly.pdbx_strand_id
1 'polypeptide(L)'
;ARVPAALALFGAGAFLGVTAAGRYAERWPTAFVTYGMAALALGWSALALTAARPLAVLALIPLLGMLAFGTGTALITRVLALAPGAPTLAGAFSTSAFNLGAAVGPWAGG
;
A
#
# COMPACT_ATOMS: atom_id res chain seq x y z
N ALA A 1 15.83 18.63 -6.24
CA ALA A 1 15.73 17.78 -7.45
C ALA A 1 15.51 16.28 -7.18
N ARG A 2 16.05 15.68 -6.11
CA ARG A 2 15.96 14.21 -5.89
C ARG A 2 14.62 13.71 -5.34
N VAL A 3 13.92 14.51 -4.55
CA VAL A 3 12.61 14.15 -3.96
C VAL A 3 11.52 13.91 -5.02
N PRO A 4 11.34 14.79 -6.04
CA PRO A 4 10.36 14.53 -7.11
C PRO A 4 10.61 13.22 -7.87
N ALA A 5 11.89 12.90 -8.16
CA ALA A 5 12.24 11.66 -8.84
C ALA A 5 11.91 10.41 -7.99
N ALA A 6 12.18 10.47 -6.68
CA ALA A 6 11.80 9.41 -5.75
C ALA A 6 10.28 9.21 -5.69
N LEU A 7 9.50 10.30 -5.65
CA LEU A 7 8.03 10.25 -5.69
C LEU A 7 7.51 9.70 -7.02
N ALA A 8 8.14 10.03 -8.15
CA ALA A 8 7.80 9.46 -9.45
C ALA A 8 8.06 7.94 -9.48
N LEU A 9 9.18 7.48 -8.92
CA LEU A 9 9.52 6.06 -8.81
C LEU A 9 8.53 5.31 -7.91
N PHE A 10 8.18 5.92 -6.78
CA PHE A 10 7.13 5.42 -5.87
C PHE A 10 5.78 5.30 -6.60
N GLY A 11 5.40 6.34 -7.35
CA GLY A 11 4.17 6.37 -8.14
C GLY A 11 4.15 5.32 -9.26
N ALA A 12 5.27 5.09 -9.93
CA ALA A 12 5.39 4.02 -10.92
C ALA A 12 5.20 2.63 -10.29
N GLY A 13 5.80 2.42 -9.10
CA GLY A 13 5.56 1.23 -8.30
C GLY A 13 4.08 1.07 -7.93
N ALA A 14 3.46 2.14 -7.41
CA ALA A 14 2.05 2.17 -7.06
C ALA A 14 1.14 1.78 -8.23
N PHE A 15 1.39 2.33 -9.43
CA PHE A 15 0.64 1.99 -10.64
C PHE A 15 0.71 0.49 -10.97
N LEU A 16 1.91 -0.11 -10.89
CA LEU A 16 2.09 -1.55 -11.06
C LEU A 16 1.36 -2.34 -9.96
N GLY A 17 1.39 -1.86 -8.72
CA GLY A 17 0.71 -2.47 -7.58
C GLY A 17 -0.80 -2.57 -7.76
N VAL A 18 -1.45 -1.46 -8.12
CA VAL A 18 -2.90 -1.42 -8.38
C VAL A 18 -3.26 -2.36 -9.54
N THR A 19 -2.47 -2.32 -10.63
CA THR A 19 -2.69 -3.17 -11.80
C THR A 19 -2.56 -4.66 -11.46
N ALA A 20 -1.56 -5.02 -10.65
CA ALA A 20 -1.37 -6.39 -10.18
C ALA A 20 -2.49 -6.84 -9.24
N ALA A 21 -2.90 -5.98 -8.30
CA ALA A 21 -3.98 -6.28 -7.37
C ALA A 21 -5.28 -6.59 -8.11
N GLY A 22 -5.63 -5.81 -9.14
CA GLY A 22 -6.82 -6.07 -9.96
C GLY A 22 -6.83 -7.43 -10.67
N ARG A 23 -5.67 -8.07 -10.87
CA ARG A 23 -5.57 -9.41 -11.50
C ARG A 23 -5.42 -10.55 -10.49
N TYR A 24 -4.62 -10.34 -9.44
CA TYR A 24 -4.21 -11.42 -8.55
C TYR A 24 -5.00 -11.48 -7.24
N ALA A 25 -5.55 -10.34 -6.78
CA ALA A 25 -6.29 -10.30 -5.52
C ALA A 25 -7.62 -11.07 -5.60
N GLU A 26 -8.21 -11.22 -6.79
CA GLU A 26 -9.44 -11.99 -6.97
C GLU A 26 -9.24 -13.49 -6.69
N ARG A 27 -8.08 -14.03 -7.06
CA ARG A 27 -7.79 -15.46 -6.93
C ARG A 27 -7.45 -15.86 -5.49
N TRP A 28 -6.79 -14.98 -4.74
CA TRP A 28 -6.31 -15.25 -3.38
C TRP A 28 -6.49 -14.04 -2.43
N PRO A 29 -7.72 -13.56 -2.20
CA PRO A 29 -7.96 -12.27 -1.55
C PRO A 29 -7.42 -12.18 -0.13
N THR A 30 -7.55 -13.27 0.65
CA THR A 30 -6.99 -13.31 2.00
C THR A 30 -5.49 -13.31 1.99
N ALA A 31 -4.88 -14.26 1.28
CA ALA A 31 -3.43 -14.41 1.23
C ALA A 31 -2.76 -13.12 0.73
N PHE A 32 -3.29 -12.52 -0.34
CA PHE A 32 -2.76 -11.29 -0.94
C PHE A 32 -2.69 -10.15 0.08
N VAL A 33 -3.76 -9.94 0.85
CA VAL A 33 -3.79 -8.90 1.89
C VAL A 33 -2.85 -9.23 3.04
N THR A 34 -2.88 -10.45 3.58
CA THR A 34 -2.01 -10.82 4.72
C THR A 34 -0.52 -10.73 4.35
N TYR A 35 -0.11 -11.29 3.22
CA TYR A 35 1.28 -11.22 2.78
C TYR A 35 1.67 -9.79 2.38
N GLY A 36 0.77 -9.03 1.74
CA GLY A 36 0.99 -7.62 1.43
C GLY A 36 1.24 -6.77 2.67
N MET A 37 0.43 -6.94 3.72
CA MET A 37 0.61 -6.23 4.99
C MET A 37 1.91 -6.63 5.71
N ALA A 38 2.25 -7.92 5.74
CA ALA A 38 3.51 -8.39 6.31
C ALA A 38 4.71 -7.86 5.53
N ALA A 39 4.67 -7.89 4.20
CA ALA A 39 5.71 -7.37 3.33
C ALA A 39 5.87 -5.85 3.47
N LEU A 40 4.77 -5.11 3.67
CA LEU A 40 4.81 -3.68 3.97
C LEU A 40 5.52 -3.39 5.29
N ALA A 41 5.15 -4.09 6.37
CA ALA A 41 5.80 -3.91 7.66
C ALA A 41 7.31 -4.16 7.56
N LEU A 42 7.71 -5.28 6.94
CA LEU A 42 9.11 -5.62 6.71
C LEU A 42 9.81 -4.61 5.79
N GLY A 43 9.15 -4.15 4.75
CA GLY A 43 9.70 -3.19 3.78
C GLY A 43 9.96 -1.82 4.41
N TRP A 44 9.04 -1.32 5.24
CA TRP A 44 9.25 -0.07 5.98
C TRP A 44 10.39 -0.20 6.98
N SER A 45 10.47 -1.32 7.72
CA SER A 45 11.61 -1.60 8.60
C SER A 45 12.93 -1.68 7.83
N ALA A 46 12.95 -2.36 6.68
CA ALA A 46 14.14 -2.45 5.82
C ALA A 46 14.55 -1.07 5.30
N LEU A 47 13.61 -0.22 4.90
CA LEU A 47 13.89 1.14 4.46
C LEU A 47 14.51 1.96 5.60
N ALA A 48 13.94 1.90 6.80
CA ALA A 48 14.48 2.59 7.97
C ALA A 48 15.93 2.16 8.28
N LEU A 49 16.20 0.85 8.25
CA LEU A 49 17.53 0.29 8.53
C LEU A 49 18.56 0.57 7.42
N THR A 50 18.10 0.79 6.18
CA THR A 50 18.98 0.97 5.01
C THR A 50 18.94 2.37 4.40
N ALA A 51 18.32 3.34 5.08
CA ALA A 51 18.11 4.70 4.58
C ALA A 51 19.41 5.42 4.16
N ALA A 52 20.55 5.08 4.79
CA ALA A 52 21.85 5.64 4.45
C ALA A 52 22.45 5.08 3.14
N ARG A 53 21.85 4.06 2.53
CA ARG A 53 22.34 3.38 1.31
C ARG A 53 21.49 3.77 0.09
N PRO A 54 21.99 4.64 -0.81
CA PRO A 54 21.20 5.15 -1.93
C PRO A 54 20.60 4.06 -2.84
N LEU A 55 21.34 2.98 -3.09
CA LEU A 55 20.87 1.87 -3.92
C LEU A 55 19.73 1.10 -3.27
N ALA A 56 19.78 0.90 -1.95
CA ALA A 56 18.71 0.22 -1.22
C ALA A 56 17.42 1.05 -1.26
N VAL A 57 17.53 2.36 -1.03
CA VAL A 57 16.41 3.30 -1.12
C VAL A 57 15.81 3.31 -2.53
N LEU A 58 16.65 3.34 -3.57
CA LEU A 58 16.19 3.35 -4.96
C LEU A 58 15.41 2.09 -5.34
N ALA A 59 15.75 0.93 -4.77
CA ALA A 59 15.02 -0.32 -4.99
C ALA A 59 13.75 -0.41 -4.11
N LEU A 60 13.84 0.01 -2.85
CA LEU A 60 12.75 -0.12 -1.88
C LEU A 60 11.60 0.85 -2.14
N ILE A 61 11.87 2.07 -2.61
CA ILE A 61 10.82 3.06 -2.88
C ILE A 61 9.75 2.56 -3.87
N PRO A 62 10.08 2.10 -5.09
CA PRO A 62 9.07 1.60 -6.02
C PRO A 62 8.41 0.32 -5.47
N LEU A 63 9.17 -0.54 -4.79
CA LEU A 63 8.62 -1.76 -4.18
C LEU A 63 7.57 -1.43 -3.12
N LEU A 64 7.85 -0.48 -2.24
CA LEU A 64 6.92 -0.01 -1.21
C LEU A 64 5.70 0.67 -1.82
N GLY A 65 5.86 1.46 -2.89
CA GLY A 65 4.74 2.02 -3.64
C GLY A 65 3.83 0.92 -4.20
N MET A 66 4.44 -0.10 -4.83
CA MET A 66 3.73 -1.26 -5.37
C MET A 66 2.96 -2.02 -4.28
N LEU A 67 3.63 -2.34 -3.17
CA LEU A 67 3.02 -3.06 -2.07
C LEU A 67 1.91 -2.25 -1.39
N ALA A 68 2.12 -0.95 -1.17
CA ALA A 68 1.18 -0.09 -0.44
C ALA A 68 -0.13 0.06 -1.21
N PHE A 69 -0.04 0.45 -2.48
CA PHE A 69 -1.23 0.65 -3.30
C PHE A 69 -1.86 -0.66 -3.75
N GLY A 70 -1.06 -1.69 -4.06
CA GLY A 70 -1.60 -3.01 -4.39
C GLY A 70 -2.38 -3.63 -3.23
N THR A 71 -1.80 -3.64 -2.03
CA THR A 71 -2.47 -4.18 -0.83
C THR A 71 -3.68 -3.32 -0.45
N GLY A 72 -3.57 -2.00 -0.54
CA GLY A 72 -4.67 -1.08 -0.28
C GLY A 72 -5.85 -1.29 -1.23
N THR A 73 -5.60 -1.39 -2.53
CA THR A 73 -6.64 -1.69 -3.52
C THR A 73 -7.31 -3.03 -3.23
N ALA A 74 -6.54 -4.09 -2.98
CA ALA A 74 -7.07 -5.41 -2.66
C ALA A 74 -7.93 -5.42 -1.38
N LEU A 75 -7.56 -4.63 -0.37
CA LEU A 75 -8.31 -4.48 0.87
C LEU A 75 -9.67 -3.81 0.60
N ILE A 76 -9.68 -2.71 -0.16
CA ILE A 76 -10.91 -1.97 -0.49
C ILE A 76 -11.87 -2.85 -1.30
N THR A 77 -11.39 -3.49 -2.38
CA THR A 77 -12.23 -4.38 -3.18
C THR A 77 -12.79 -5.53 -2.36
N ARG A 78 -12.00 -6.08 -1.43
CA ARG A 78 -12.47 -7.12 -0.52
C ARG A 78 -13.57 -6.63 0.42
N VAL A 79 -13.40 -5.46 1.04
CA VAL A 79 -14.42 -4.89 1.94
C VAL A 79 -15.73 -4.64 1.21
N LEU A 80 -15.66 -4.10 -0.01
CA LEU A 80 -16.84 -3.91 -0.87
C LEU A 80 -17.50 -5.26 -1.22
N ALA A 81 -16.72 -6.28 -1.55
CA ALA A 81 -17.23 -7.61 -1.87
C ALA A 81 -17.91 -8.31 -0.67
N LEU A 82 -17.46 -8.02 0.57
CA LEU A 82 -18.05 -8.57 1.80
C LEU A 82 -19.36 -7.88 2.20
N ALA A 83 -19.67 -6.71 1.64
CA ALA A 83 -20.84 -5.91 2.00
C ALA A 83 -21.72 -5.54 0.78
N PRO A 84 -22.23 -6.54 0.01
CA PRO A 84 -23.00 -6.28 -1.20
C PRO A 84 -24.31 -5.51 -0.94
N GLY A 85 -24.87 -5.62 0.27
CA GLY A 85 -26.09 -4.90 0.68
C GLY A 85 -25.87 -3.44 1.11
N ALA A 86 -24.63 -3.00 1.27
CA ALA A 86 -24.31 -1.64 1.72
C ALA A 86 -22.97 -1.12 1.14
N PRO A 87 -22.80 -1.11 -0.20
CA PRO A 87 -21.52 -0.75 -0.83
C PRO A 87 -21.08 0.68 -0.56
N THR A 88 -22.03 1.61 -0.40
CA THR A 88 -21.75 3.02 -0.06
C THR A 88 -21.15 3.17 1.33
N LEU A 89 -21.73 2.50 2.34
CA LEU A 89 -21.19 2.48 3.71
C LEU A 89 -19.83 1.78 3.76
N ALA A 90 -19.67 0.65 3.07
CA ALA A 90 -18.41 -0.08 2.99
C ALA A 90 -17.28 0.78 2.38
N GLY A 91 -17.59 1.53 1.31
CA GLY A 91 -16.66 2.50 0.72
C GLY A 91 -16.32 3.65 1.69
N ALA A 92 -17.33 4.23 2.35
CA ALA A 92 -17.13 5.31 3.31
C ALA A 92 -16.25 4.89 4.50
N PHE A 93 -16.48 3.70 5.07
CA PHE A 93 -15.65 3.16 6.15
C PHE A 93 -14.22 2.86 5.68
N SER A 94 -14.05 2.31 4.48
CA SER A 94 -12.72 2.05 3.91
C SER A 94 -11.92 3.35 3.79
N THR A 95 -12.49 4.38 3.16
CA THR A 95 -11.86 5.70 3.03
C THR A 95 -11.56 6.32 4.40
N SER A 96 -12.51 6.24 5.34
CA SER A 96 -12.31 6.76 6.70
C SER A 96 -11.15 6.07 7.41
N ALA A 97 -11.03 4.73 7.29
CA ALA A 97 -9.93 3.97 7.87
C ALA A 97 -8.57 4.35 7.26
N PHE A 98 -8.49 4.53 5.94
CA PHE A 98 -7.26 4.99 5.28
C PHE A 98 -6.90 6.43 5.71
N ASN A 99 -7.87 7.33 5.81
CA ASN A 99 -7.64 8.70 6.29
C ASN A 99 -7.17 8.73 7.75
N LEU A 100 -7.76 7.90 8.61
CA LEU A 100 -7.30 7.74 9.99
C LEU A 100 -5.85 7.25 10.03
N GLY A 101 -5.50 6.26 9.22
CA GLY A 101 -4.11 5.80 9.09
C GLY A 101 -3.17 6.91 8.60
N ALA A 102 -3.58 7.69 7.61
CA ALA A 102 -2.79 8.81 7.08
C ALA A 102 -2.62 9.97 8.08
N ALA A 103 -3.56 10.14 9.02
CA ALA A 103 -3.47 11.14 10.08
C ALA A 103 -2.63 10.64 11.27
N VAL A 104 -2.90 9.42 11.75
CA VAL A 104 -2.24 8.83 12.93
C VAL A 104 -0.80 8.41 12.61
N GLY A 105 -0.54 7.94 11.39
CA GLY A 105 0.77 7.43 10.98
C GLY A 105 1.90 8.46 11.17
N PRO A 106 1.84 9.64 10.53
CA PRO A 106 2.83 10.70 10.74
C PRO A 106 2.91 11.18 12.20
N TRP A 107 1.76 11.32 12.87
CA TRP A 107 1.73 11.75 14.28
C TRP A 107 2.48 10.77 15.20
N ALA A 108 2.31 9.47 14.99
CA ALA A 108 3.01 8.43 15.75
C ALA A 108 4.47 8.22 15.29
N GLY A 109 4.77 8.51 14.02
CA GLY A 109 6.09 8.35 13.41
C GLY A 109 7.11 9.41 13.80
N GLY A 110 6.65 10.59 14.24
CA GLY A 110 7.48 11.75 14.58
C GLY A 110 7.49 12.81 13.48
#